data_AF-A0A8B9R7B9-F1
#
_entry.id   AF-A0A8B9R7B9-F1
#
_cell.length_a   1.000
_cell.length_b   1.000
_cell.length_c   1.000
_cell.angle_alpha   90.00
_cell.angle_beta   90.00
_cell.angle_gamma   90.00
#
_symmetry.space_group_name_H-M   'P 1'
#
loop_
_entity.id
_entity.type
_entity.pdbx_description
1 polymer ?
#
loop_
_entity_poly.entity_id
_entity_poly.type
_entity_poly.pdbx_seq_one_letter_code
_entity_poly.pdbx_strand_id
1 'polypeptide(L)'
;MELSDSVVKGLQTLADPACFDLKSFSAFTEVAFDSLLSSTGNGVSGHPALKNIDQALLKHCHVAATTFILEAVKQNADMSTISSCLEDVKFDSEKVETFYTSYQINKRNLENLLSSIDRCPPHITDASWRLEYCIKNGHVHKVNQPSYLISFDVENGEREGTSSEVNFSCTLEQLQDLVGKLKDAAKSVERATQL
;
A
#
# COMPACT_ATOMS: atom_id res chain seq x y z
N MET A 1 -15.10 -12.75 -10.64
CA MET A 1 -14.63 -12.33 -9.31
C MET A 1 -15.17 -13.32 -8.29
N GLU A 2 -14.32 -13.99 -7.51
CA GLU A 2 -14.80 -14.92 -6.48
C GLU A 2 -14.94 -14.17 -5.16
N LEU A 3 -16.18 -14.00 -4.69
CA LEU A 3 -16.49 -13.32 -3.43
C LEU A 3 -16.91 -14.35 -2.39
N SER A 4 -16.47 -14.17 -1.14
CA SER A 4 -16.92 -15.03 -0.05
C SER A 4 -18.41 -14.82 0.24
N ASP A 5 -19.08 -15.86 0.77
CA ASP A 5 -20.51 -15.80 1.13
C ASP A 5 -20.84 -14.63 2.07
N SER A 6 -19.91 -14.25 2.95
CA SER A 6 -20.07 -13.11 3.85
C SER A 6 -20.11 -11.78 3.09
N VAL A 7 -19.23 -11.61 2.10
CA VAL A 7 -19.18 -10.42 1.24
C VAL A 7 -20.43 -10.36 0.36
N VAL A 8 -20.82 -11.49 -0.24
CA VAL A 8 -22.04 -11.59 -1.05
C VAL A 8 -23.27 -11.17 -0.23
N LYS A 9 -23.43 -11.67 1.00
CA LYS A 9 -24.55 -11.28 1.88
C LYS A 9 -24.53 -9.79 2.22
N GLY A 10 -23.35 -9.22 2.51
CA GLY A 10 -23.23 -7.79 2.80
C GLY A 10 -23.58 -6.91 1.60
N LEU A 11 -23.20 -7.33 0.38
CA LEU A 11 -23.61 -6.65 -0.86
C LEU A 11 -25.11 -6.80 -1.13
N GLN A 12 -25.70 -7.97 -0.91
CA GLN A 12 -27.15 -8.17 -1.06
C GLN A 12 -27.95 -7.25 -0.12
N THR A 13 -27.48 -7.06 1.12
CA THR A 13 -28.09 -6.11 2.05
C THR A 13 -27.93 -4.66 1.59
N LEU A 14 -26.81 -4.31 0.95
CA LEU A 14 -26.60 -3.00 0.35
C LEU A 14 -27.48 -2.76 -0.88
N ALA A 15 -27.80 -3.82 -1.62
CA ALA A 15 -28.72 -3.81 -2.75
C ALA A 15 -30.18 -3.57 -2.32
N ASP A 16 -30.56 -4.05 -1.13
CA ASP A 16 -31.94 -4.03 -0.65
C ASP A 16 -32.49 -2.59 -0.48
N PRO A 17 -33.52 -2.19 -1.25
CA PRO A 17 -34.13 -0.87 -1.13
C PRO A 17 -34.82 -0.64 0.23
N ALA A 18 -35.16 -1.69 0.98
CA ALA A 18 -35.70 -1.55 2.33
C ALA A 18 -34.63 -1.10 3.35
N CYS A 19 -33.35 -1.39 3.07
CA CYS A 19 -32.22 -1.01 3.92
C CYS A 19 -31.53 0.27 3.43
N PHE A 20 -31.36 0.40 2.11
CA PHE A 20 -30.66 1.54 1.48
C PHE A 20 -31.47 2.11 0.32
N ASP A 21 -32.00 3.32 0.51
CA ASP A 21 -32.47 4.15 -0.59
C ASP A 21 -31.30 4.66 -1.43
N LEU A 22 -31.59 5.19 -2.62
CA LEU A 22 -30.54 5.64 -3.54
C LEU A 22 -29.63 6.72 -2.94
N LYS A 23 -30.19 7.62 -2.11
CA LYS A 23 -29.42 8.68 -1.44
C LYS A 23 -28.47 8.12 -0.40
N SER A 24 -28.93 7.20 0.45
CA SER A 24 -28.11 6.52 1.45
C SER A 24 -27.06 5.65 0.78
N PHE A 25 -27.41 4.97 -0.32
CA PHE A 25 -26.48 4.17 -1.11
C PHE A 25 -25.36 5.01 -1.74
N SER A 26 -25.70 6.15 -2.35
CA SER A 26 -24.71 7.08 -2.93
C SER A 26 -23.74 7.59 -1.86
N ALA A 27 -24.28 8.09 -0.73
CA ALA A 27 -23.45 8.54 0.40
C ALA A 27 -22.60 7.40 0.99
N PHE A 28 -23.15 6.20 1.11
CA PHE A 28 -22.42 5.03 1.57
C PHE A 28 -21.26 4.67 0.62
N THR A 29 -21.50 4.74 -0.68
CA THR A 29 -20.51 4.43 -1.71
C THR A 29 -19.35 5.41 -1.63
N GLU A 30 -19.63 6.71 -1.56
CA GLU A 30 -18.60 7.75 -1.36
C GLU A 30 -17.78 7.48 -0.09
N VAL A 31 -18.45 7.22 1.03
CA VAL A 31 -17.77 6.89 2.30
C VAL A 31 -16.93 5.62 2.19
N ALA A 32 -17.38 4.60 1.45
CA ALA A 32 -16.61 3.37 1.25
C ALA A 32 -15.32 3.64 0.47
N PHE A 33 -15.37 4.42 -0.61
CA PHE A 33 -14.18 4.84 -1.36
C PHE A 33 -13.25 5.74 -0.52
N ASP A 34 -13.81 6.74 0.17
CA ASP A 34 -13.04 7.65 1.02
C ASP A 34 -12.36 6.92 2.17
N SER A 35 -13.02 5.92 2.77
CA SER A 35 -12.44 5.13 3.86
C SER A 35 -11.22 4.32 3.44
N LEU A 36 -11.11 3.95 2.16
CA LEU A 36 -9.94 3.26 1.62
C LEU A 36 -8.79 4.24 1.34
N LEU A 37 -9.11 5.46 0.91
CA LEU A 37 -8.12 6.45 0.49
C LEU A 37 -7.64 7.37 1.62
N SER A 38 -8.42 7.53 2.68
CA SER A 38 -8.10 8.43 3.80
C SER A 38 -7.59 7.67 5.02
N SER A 39 -6.43 8.09 5.53
CA SER A 39 -5.83 7.58 6.78
C SER A 39 -6.63 8.00 8.03
N THR A 40 -7.51 9.00 7.89
CA THR A 40 -8.34 9.53 8.97
C THR A 40 -9.62 8.71 9.12
N GLY A 41 -9.65 7.87 10.16
CA GLY A 41 -10.76 6.99 10.54
C GLY A 41 -12.05 7.70 10.98
N ASN A 42 -12.61 8.57 10.15
CA ASN A 42 -14.02 8.93 10.25
C ASN A 42 -14.83 7.73 9.76
N GLY A 43 -15.06 6.78 10.66
CA GLY A 43 -15.82 5.57 10.37
C GLY A 43 -17.20 5.88 9.78
N VAL A 44 -17.72 4.92 9.01
CA VAL A 44 -19.00 5.00 8.28
C VAL A 44 -20.19 5.46 9.13
N SER A 45 -20.09 5.30 10.46
CA SER A 45 -21.11 5.70 11.44
C SER A 45 -21.31 7.22 11.61
N GLY A 46 -20.44 8.09 11.06
CA GLY A 46 -20.53 9.54 11.24
C GLY A 46 -21.45 10.28 10.26
N HIS A 47 -21.81 9.66 9.12
CA HIS A 47 -22.48 10.36 8.02
C HIS A 47 -23.98 10.58 8.31
N PRO A 48 -24.52 11.80 8.17
CA PRO A 48 -25.91 12.11 8.53
C PRO A 48 -26.94 11.30 7.74
N ALA A 49 -26.63 10.91 6.50
CA ALA A 49 -27.51 10.06 5.68
C ALA A 49 -27.57 8.60 6.16
N LEU A 50 -26.63 8.15 6.99
CA LEU A 50 -26.49 6.74 7.41
C LEU A 50 -26.91 6.50 8.87
N LYS A 51 -27.36 7.55 9.57
CA LYS A 51 -27.69 7.49 11.02
C LYS A 51 -28.87 6.57 11.36
N ASN A 52 -29.77 6.32 10.41
CA ASN A 52 -30.99 5.55 10.65
C ASN A 52 -30.79 4.04 10.41
N ILE A 53 -29.62 3.63 9.94
CA ILE A 53 -29.31 2.24 9.61
C ILE A 53 -28.64 1.58 10.82
N ASP A 54 -28.98 0.31 11.08
CA ASP A 54 -28.35 -0.46 12.15
C ASP A 54 -26.81 -0.48 11.99
N GLN A 55 -26.11 -0.25 13.10
CA GLN A 55 -24.67 -0.08 13.07
C GLN A 55 -23.91 -1.37 12.74
N ALA A 56 -24.43 -2.54 13.16
CA ALA A 56 -23.79 -3.82 12.86
C ALA A 56 -23.94 -4.14 11.37
N LEU A 57 -25.13 -3.92 10.82
CA LEU A 57 -25.42 -4.06 9.39
C LEU A 57 -24.56 -3.11 8.54
N LEU A 58 -24.45 -1.85 8.94
CA LEU A 58 -23.63 -0.85 8.24
C LEU A 58 -22.16 -1.24 8.17
N LYS A 59 -21.60 -1.79 9.27
CA LYS A 59 -20.22 -2.29 9.30
C LYS A 59 -20.03 -3.51 8.40
N HIS A 60 -20.99 -4.43 8.39
CA HIS A 60 -20.94 -5.60 7.50
C HIS A 60 -20.95 -5.14 6.03
N CYS A 61 -21.92 -4.31 5.64
CA CYS A 61 -21.98 -3.74 4.29
C CYS A 61 -20.67 -3.01 3.93
N HIS A 62 -20.09 -2.26 4.87
CA HIS A 62 -18.82 -1.55 4.64
C HIS A 62 -17.66 -2.49 4.34
N VAL A 63 -17.49 -3.55 5.14
CA VAL A 63 -16.48 -4.58 4.88
C VAL A 63 -16.71 -5.26 3.53
N ALA A 64 -17.96 -5.59 3.21
CA ALA A 64 -18.30 -6.21 1.93
C ALA A 64 -18.01 -5.28 0.73
N ALA A 65 -18.41 -4.02 0.81
CA ALA A 65 -18.20 -3.04 -0.26
C ALA A 65 -16.72 -2.72 -0.46
N THR A 66 -15.98 -2.46 0.62
CA THR A 66 -14.52 -2.20 0.53
C THR A 66 -13.76 -3.41 -0.02
N THR A 67 -14.13 -4.63 0.38
CA THR A 67 -13.56 -5.86 -0.18
C THR A 67 -13.83 -5.96 -1.68
N PHE A 68 -15.07 -5.71 -2.10
CA PHE A 68 -15.44 -5.73 -3.52
C PHE A 68 -14.69 -4.66 -4.32
N ILE A 69 -14.58 -3.43 -3.79
CA ILE A 69 -13.81 -2.34 -4.43
C ILE A 69 -12.36 -2.76 -4.64
N LEU A 70 -11.69 -3.29 -3.60
CA LEU A 70 -10.30 -3.70 -3.70
C LEU A 70 -10.10 -4.87 -4.69
N GLU A 71 -11.00 -5.85 -4.69
CA GLU A 71 -10.90 -6.97 -5.64
C GLU A 71 -11.18 -6.51 -7.09
N ALA A 72 -12.10 -5.56 -7.29
CA ALA A 72 -12.36 -4.96 -8.60
C ALA A 72 -11.15 -4.22 -9.14
N VAL A 73 -10.47 -3.41 -8.31
CA VAL A 73 -9.23 -2.73 -8.72
C VAL A 73 -8.12 -3.73 -8.99
N LYS A 74 -7.94 -4.73 -8.11
CA LYS A 74 -6.92 -5.78 -8.26
C LYS A 74 -7.08 -6.57 -9.57
N GLN A 75 -8.31 -6.88 -9.97
CA GLN A 75 -8.59 -7.59 -11.23
C GLN A 75 -8.62 -6.66 -12.46
N ASN A 76 -8.39 -5.36 -12.28
CA ASN A 76 -8.57 -4.34 -13.32
C ASN A 76 -9.96 -4.44 -13.99
N ALA A 77 -11.00 -4.65 -13.17
CA ALA A 77 -12.36 -4.91 -13.65
C ALA A 77 -12.91 -3.73 -14.46
N ASP A 78 -13.55 -4.06 -15.58
CA ASP A 78 -14.24 -3.15 -16.47
C ASP A 78 -15.73 -3.03 -16.09
N MET A 79 -16.46 -2.17 -16.80
CA MET A 79 -17.90 -1.98 -16.56
C MET A 79 -18.67 -3.29 -16.66
N SER A 80 -18.37 -4.13 -17.67
CA SER A 80 -19.11 -5.37 -17.89
C SER A 80 -18.97 -6.35 -16.73
N THR A 81 -17.75 -6.50 -16.20
CA THR A 81 -17.46 -7.36 -15.05
C THR A 81 -18.12 -6.84 -13.78
N ILE A 82 -18.03 -5.54 -13.51
CA ILE A 82 -18.62 -4.92 -12.31
C ILE A 82 -20.16 -5.01 -12.36
N SER A 83 -20.77 -4.66 -13.49
CA SER A 83 -22.21 -4.78 -13.69
C SER A 83 -22.69 -6.21 -13.47
N SER A 84 -22.07 -7.20 -14.11
CA SER A 84 -22.46 -8.61 -13.93
C SER A 84 -22.38 -9.04 -12.47
N CYS A 85 -21.29 -8.73 -11.76
CA CYS A 85 -21.14 -9.11 -10.36
C CYS A 85 -22.13 -8.41 -9.41
N LEU A 86 -22.47 -7.15 -9.67
CA LEU A 86 -23.43 -6.39 -8.84
C LEU A 86 -24.88 -6.78 -9.14
N GLU A 87 -25.21 -7.08 -10.39
CA GLU A 87 -26.53 -7.58 -10.79
C GLU A 87 -26.81 -8.97 -10.19
N ASP A 88 -25.80 -9.84 -10.09
CA ASP A 88 -25.89 -11.15 -9.42
C ASP A 88 -26.26 -11.02 -7.92
N VAL A 89 -25.90 -9.90 -7.28
CA VAL A 89 -26.29 -9.56 -5.90
C VAL A 89 -27.49 -8.63 -5.82
N LYS A 90 -28.27 -8.51 -6.91
CA LYS A 90 -29.55 -7.81 -7.03
C LYS A 90 -29.47 -6.28 -7.00
N PHE A 91 -28.36 -5.69 -7.42
CA PHE A 91 -28.32 -4.23 -7.61
C PHE A 91 -29.18 -3.86 -8.82
N ASP A 92 -29.91 -2.76 -8.69
CA ASP A 92 -30.55 -2.12 -9.83
C ASP A 92 -29.54 -1.34 -10.69
N SER A 93 -29.90 -1.04 -11.93
CA SER A 93 -29.01 -0.36 -12.88
C SER A 93 -28.56 1.03 -12.41
N GLU A 94 -29.37 1.74 -11.63
CA GLU A 94 -29.06 3.09 -11.13
C GLU A 94 -27.98 3.04 -10.02
N LYS A 95 -28.07 2.06 -9.12
CA LYS A 95 -27.04 1.76 -8.11
C LYS A 95 -25.75 1.27 -8.75
N VAL A 96 -25.83 0.42 -9.78
CA VAL A 96 -24.64 -0.05 -10.53
C VAL A 96 -23.93 1.12 -11.19
N GLU A 97 -24.66 1.99 -11.88
CA GLU A 97 -24.08 3.18 -12.54
C GLU A 97 -23.43 4.11 -11.50
N THR A 98 -24.14 4.41 -10.41
CA THR A 98 -23.61 5.23 -9.31
C THR A 98 -22.31 4.65 -8.75
N PHE A 99 -22.26 3.34 -8.50
CA PHE A 99 -21.07 2.66 -8.01
C PHE A 99 -19.91 2.74 -9.00
N TYR A 100 -20.18 2.47 -10.29
CA TYR A 100 -19.15 2.48 -11.32
C TYR A 100 -18.58 3.87 -11.57
N THR A 101 -19.40 4.92 -11.50
CA THR A 101 -18.91 6.30 -11.58
C THR A 101 -17.94 6.62 -10.44
N SER A 102 -18.28 6.25 -9.19
CA SER A 102 -17.38 6.41 -8.04
C SER A 102 -16.10 5.57 -8.18
N TYR A 103 -16.22 4.35 -8.73
CA TYR A 103 -15.07 3.49 -9.04
C TYR A 103 -14.13 4.15 -10.05
N GLN A 104 -14.64 4.65 -11.19
CA GLN A 104 -13.86 5.32 -12.22
C GLN A 104 -13.08 6.53 -11.68
N ILE A 105 -13.72 7.36 -10.85
CA ILE A 105 -13.10 8.54 -10.25
C ILE A 105 -11.91 8.16 -9.35
N ASN A 106 -12.10 7.09 -8.55
CA ASN A 106 -11.13 6.70 -7.52
C ASN A 106 -10.13 5.64 -7.97
N LYS A 107 -10.35 4.97 -9.12
CA LYS A 107 -9.58 3.83 -9.61
C LYS A 107 -8.07 4.07 -9.55
N ARG A 108 -7.58 5.15 -10.15
CA ARG A 108 -6.15 5.47 -10.20
C ARG A 108 -5.54 5.68 -8.81
N ASN A 109 -6.29 6.26 -7.88
CA ASN A 109 -5.80 6.46 -6.51
C ASN A 109 -5.75 5.13 -5.75
N LEU A 110 -6.74 4.25 -5.95
CA LEU A 110 -6.76 2.91 -5.38
C LEU A 110 -5.68 1.99 -5.99
N GLU A 111 -5.39 2.11 -7.28
CA GLU A 111 -4.26 1.42 -7.93
C GLU A 111 -2.93 1.85 -7.32
N ASN A 112 -2.74 3.15 -7.11
CA ASN A 112 -1.56 3.67 -6.42
C ASN A 112 -1.47 3.14 -4.98
N LEU A 113 -2.59 3.12 -4.24
CA LEU A 113 -2.65 2.55 -2.90
C LEU A 113 -2.30 1.06 -2.90
N LEU A 114 -2.90 0.25 -3.76
CA LEU A 114 -2.57 -1.18 -3.86
C LEU A 114 -1.11 -1.40 -4.28
N SER A 115 -0.58 -0.58 -5.19
CA SER A 115 0.85 -0.62 -5.55
C SER A 115 1.78 -0.26 -4.38
N SER A 116 1.25 0.37 -3.33
CA SER A 116 1.97 0.64 -2.08
C SER A 116 1.87 -0.50 -1.06
N ILE A 117 0.84 -1.33 -1.16
CA ILE A 117 0.57 -2.49 -0.29
C ILE A 117 1.26 -3.73 -0.89
N ASP A 118 2.58 -3.63 -1.03
CA ASP A 118 3.54 -4.76 -1.12
C ASP A 118 4.98 -4.22 -1.14
N ARG A 119 5.18 -2.95 -0.76
CA ARG A 119 6.47 -2.29 -0.91
C ARG A 119 7.39 -2.77 0.19
N CYS A 120 8.40 -3.53 -0.20
CA CYS A 120 9.59 -3.74 0.62
C CYS A 120 10.18 -2.36 0.96
N PRO A 121 10.62 -2.10 2.21
CA PRO A 121 11.42 -0.91 2.48
C PRO A 121 12.63 -0.86 1.55
N PRO A 122 13.21 0.33 1.30
CA PRO A 122 14.44 0.44 0.54
C PRO A 122 15.49 -0.53 1.07
N HIS A 123 16.05 -1.35 0.18
CA HIS A 123 16.97 -2.41 0.57
C HIS A 123 18.21 -2.41 -0.35
N ILE A 124 19.34 -2.84 0.22
CA ILE A 124 20.61 -2.91 -0.49
C ILE A 124 20.60 -4.16 -1.38
N THR A 125 20.89 -4.00 -2.66
CA THR A 125 20.93 -5.09 -3.65
C THR A 125 22.37 -5.48 -4.00
N ASP A 126 23.29 -4.52 -4.01
CA ASP A 126 24.71 -4.78 -4.28
C ASP A 126 25.62 -3.81 -3.50
N ALA A 127 26.90 -4.15 -3.42
CA ALA A 127 27.93 -3.36 -2.77
C ALA A 127 29.23 -3.39 -3.57
N SER A 128 29.73 -2.21 -3.94
CA SER A 128 31.05 -2.04 -4.55
C SER A 128 31.97 -1.23 -3.64
N TRP A 129 33.28 -1.46 -3.74
CA TRP A 129 34.26 -0.79 -2.91
C TRP A 129 35.57 -0.55 -3.64
N ARG A 130 36.29 0.50 -3.22
CA ARG A 130 37.62 0.82 -3.71
C ARG A 130 38.50 1.35 -2.59
N LEU A 131 39.74 0.87 -2.54
CA LEU A 131 40.77 1.44 -1.68
C LEU A 131 41.47 2.60 -2.40
N GLU A 132 41.46 3.76 -1.76
CA GLU A 132 42.19 4.96 -2.17
C GLU A 132 43.38 5.20 -1.24
N TYR A 133 44.47 5.72 -1.80
CA TYR A 133 45.62 6.14 -1.02
C TYR A 133 45.93 7.61 -1.27
N CYS A 134 45.69 8.45 -0.27
CA CYS A 134 45.94 9.89 -0.38
C CYS A 134 47.40 10.20 -0.06
N ILE A 135 48.19 10.56 -1.08
CA ILE A 135 49.61 10.92 -0.92
C ILE A 135 49.76 12.37 -0.43
N LYS A 136 48.93 13.28 -0.93
CA LYS A 136 48.98 14.72 -0.67
C LYS A 136 47.57 15.32 -0.78
N ASN A 137 47.26 16.33 0.03
CA ASN A 137 46.00 17.08 -0.07
C ASN A 137 46.28 18.59 -0.21
N GLY A 138 45.22 19.42 -0.30
CA GLY A 138 45.35 20.87 -0.51
C GLY A 138 46.05 21.64 0.62
N HIS A 139 46.19 21.04 1.81
CA HIS A 139 46.73 21.69 3.01
C HIS A 139 48.07 21.10 3.46
N VAL A 140 48.39 19.85 3.09
CA VAL A 140 49.54 19.09 3.59
C VAL A 140 50.22 18.34 2.44
N HIS A 141 51.53 18.53 2.28
CA HIS A 141 52.33 17.93 1.19
C HIS A 141 52.55 16.42 1.31
N LYS A 142 52.28 15.82 2.48
CA LYS A 142 52.44 14.39 2.74
C LYS A 142 51.37 13.91 3.72
N VAL A 143 50.33 13.26 3.21
CA VAL A 143 49.22 12.67 3.99
C VAL A 143 49.49 11.19 4.22
N ASN A 144 49.73 10.44 3.13
CA ASN A 144 50.06 9.01 3.14
C ASN A 144 49.06 8.12 3.90
N GLN A 145 47.76 8.37 3.70
CA GLN A 145 46.70 7.68 4.44
C GLN A 145 45.77 6.90 3.49
N PRO A 146 45.42 5.64 3.81
CA PRO A 146 44.40 4.89 3.10
C PRO A 146 42.99 5.39 3.44
N SER A 147 42.09 5.35 2.46
CA SER A 147 40.67 5.65 2.58
C SER A 147 39.87 4.63 1.77
N TYR A 148 38.79 4.10 2.31
CA TYR A 148 37.91 3.17 1.61
C TYR A 148 36.70 3.92 1.11
N LEU A 149 36.44 3.87 -0.20
CA LEU A 149 35.20 4.33 -0.80
C LEU A 149 34.27 3.12 -0.93
N ILE A 150 33.09 3.22 -0.32
CA ILE A 150 32.06 2.19 -0.34
C ILE A 150 30.83 2.76 -1.06
N SER A 151 30.22 1.95 -1.91
CA SER A 151 29.05 2.27 -2.70
C SER A 151 28.03 1.14 -2.53
N PHE A 152 26.81 1.47 -2.11
CA PHE A 152 25.70 0.53 -2.02
C PHE A 152 24.66 0.84 -3.09
N ASP A 153 24.29 -0.17 -3.86
CA ASP A 153 23.14 -0.10 -4.75
C ASP A 153 21.88 -0.38 -3.92
N VAL A 154 20.93 0.54 -3.96
CA VAL A 154 19.70 0.51 -3.16
C VAL A 154 18.51 0.55 -4.08
N GLU A 155 17.64 -0.45 -3.97
CA GLU A 155 16.37 -0.49 -4.67
C GLU A 155 15.27 0.08 -3.78
N ASN A 156 14.58 1.11 -4.28
CA ASN A 156 13.42 1.69 -3.60
C ASN A 156 12.18 0.93 -4.03
N GLY A 157 11.46 0.33 -3.07
CA GLY A 157 10.20 -0.39 -3.33
C GLY A 157 9.07 0.49 -3.90
N GLU A 158 9.29 1.78 -4.13
CA GLU A 158 8.27 2.70 -4.59
C GLU A 158 8.02 2.71 -6.09
N ARG A 159 8.99 2.28 -6.90
CA ARG A 159 8.90 2.20 -8.36
C ARG A 159 9.84 1.11 -8.86
N GLU A 160 9.28 0.12 -9.55
CA GLU A 160 10.05 -0.85 -10.34
C GLU A 160 11.10 -0.11 -11.18
N GLY A 161 12.38 -0.30 -10.86
CA GLY A 161 13.50 0.19 -11.66
C GLY A 161 14.15 1.53 -11.25
N THR A 162 13.80 2.17 -10.13
CA THR A 162 14.62 3.29 -9.62
C THR A 162 15.67 2.79 -8.62
N SER A 163 16.84 2.39 -9.12
CA SER A 163 18.02 2.16 -8.28
C SER A 163 18.63 3.50 -7.88
N SER A 164 18.99 3.61 -6.60
CA SER A 164 19.71 4.75 -6.04
C SER A 164 21.03 4.26 -5.45
N GLU A 165 22.06 5.09 -5.50
CA GLU A 165 23.39 4.73 -5.02
C GLU A 165 23.70 5.51 -3.72
N VAL A 166 24.15 4.81 -2.68
CA VAL A 166 24.60 5.41 -1.43
C VAL A 166 26.11 5.27 -1.31
N ASN A 167 26.82 6.39 -1.40
CA ASN A 167 28.27 6.44 -1.45
C ASN A 167 28.87 7.16 -0.24
N PHE A 168 29.87 6.56 0.38
CA PHE A 168 30.62 7.19 1.47
C PHE A 168 32.07 6.74 1.50
N SER A 169 32.93 7.58 2.08
CA SER A 169 34.32 7.21 2.39
C SER A 169 34.51 6.98 3.88
N CYS A 170 35.39 6.05 4.23
CA CYS A 170 35.66 5.70 5.62
C CYS A 170 37.11 5.24 5.85
N THR A 171 37.56 5.34 7.10
CA THR A 171 38.82 4.76 7.55
C THR A 171 38.69 3.24 7.75
N LEU A 172 39.83 2.55 7.90
CA LEU A 172 39.83 1.11 8.21
C LEU A 172 39.04 0.81 9.50
N GLU A 173 39.19 1.62 10.54
CA GLU A 173 38.51 1.44 11.84
C GLU A 173 37.00 1.60 11.69
N GLN A 174 36.55 2.60 10.93
CA GLN A 174 35.13 2.82 10.64
C GLN A 174 34.53 1.68 9.81
N LEU A 175 35.29 1.15 8.84
CA LEU A 175 34.86 -0.01 8.05
C LEU A 175 34.74 -1.27 8.92
N GLN A 176 35.67 -1.50 9.84
CA GLN A 176 35.61 -2.61 10.79
C GLN A 176 34.40 -2.51 11.72
N ASP A 177 34.11 -1.31 12.24
CA ASP A 177 32.92 -1.05 13.06
C ASP A 177 31.62 -1.31 12.27
N LEU A 178 31.54 -0.84 11.02
CA LEU A 178 30.38 -1.10 10.14
C LEU A 178 30.14 -2.60 9.94
N VAL A 179 31.18 -3.35 9.56
CA VAL A 179 31.08 -4.81 9.36
C VAL A 179 30.72 -5.53 10.67
N GLY A 180 31.24 -5.07 11.81
CA GLY A 180 30.87 -5.58 13.13
C GLY A 180 29.38 -5.43 13.41
N LYS A 181 28.85 -4.22 13.23
CA LYS A 181 27.43 -3.91 13.42
C LYS A 181 26.51 -4.71 12.49
N LEU A 182 26.90 -4.91 11.23
CA LEU A 182 26.13 -5.72 10.28
C LEU A 182 26.08 -7.20 10.71
N LYS A 183 27.19 -7.75 11.22
CA LYS A 183 27.22 -9.13 11.76
C LYS A 183 26.34 -9.28 13.00
N ASP A 184 26.35 -8.29 13.88
CA ASP A 184 25.51 -8.31 15.09
C ASP A 184 24.02 -8.21 14.73
N ALA A 185 23.67 -7.38 13.76
CA ALA A 185 22.31 -7.31 13.21
C ALA A 185 21.87 -8.65 12.62
N ALA A 186 22.70 -9.29 11.80
CA ALA A 186 22.40 -10.61 11.22
C ALA A 186 22.14 -11.67 12.31
N LYS A 187 23.01 -11.75 13.32
CA LYS A 187 22.82 -12.65 14.47
C LYS A 187 21.57 -12.32 15.30
N SER A 188 21.15 -11.06 15.34
CA SER A 188 19.91 -10.66 16.01
C SER A 188 18.68 -11.18 15.27
N VAL A 189 18.70 -11.11 13.94
CA VAL A 189 17.62 -11.65 13.10
C VAL A 189 17.54 -13.17 13.22
N GLU A 190 18.66 -13.89 13.13
CA GLU A 190 18.71 -15.35 13.28
C GLU A 190 18.08 -15.82 14.60
N ARG A 191 18.38 -15.13 15.71
CA ARG A 191 17.80 -15.43 17.03
C ARG A 191 16.29 -15.19 17.07
N ALA A 192 15.81 -14.12 16.41
CA ALA A 192 14.38 -13.82 16.37
C ALA A 192 13.59 -14.85 15.53
N THR A 193 14.22 -15.45 14.52
CA THR A 193 13.59 -16.46 13.65
C THR A 193 13.58 -17.89 14.21
N GLN A 194 14.27 -18.15 15.32
CA GLN A 194 14.31 -19.46 16.00
C GLN A 194 13.22 -19.62 17.09
N LEU A 195 12.36 -18.61 17.26
CA LEU A 195 11.14 -18.64 18.08
C LEU A 195 9.95 -19.14 17.26
#